data_AF-K7KDM2-F1
#
_entry.id   AF-K7KDM2-F1
#
_cell.length_a   1.000
_cell.length_b   1.000
_cell.length_c   1.000
_cell.angle_alpha   90.00
_cell.angle_beta   90.00
_cell.angle_gamma   90.00
#
_symmetry.space_group_name_H-M   'P 1'
#
loop_
_entity.id
_entity.type
_entity.pdbx_description
1 polymer ?
#
loop_
_entity_poly.entity_id
_entity_poly.type
_entity_poly.pdbx_seq_one_letter_code
_entity_poly.pdbx_strand_id
1 'polypeptide(L)'
;MPFLPSSLFGPQYDHPPHHYIAKPFQTHPTPPNHYIAKPLQFGPTQKTFHLPISGGTSPIVVNAYVEWKETPTAHVYKAHVPGLRHNEVRVEVENGRELCIIGEKWVERETRNGRGQLLERARGRFIQTLMLPENSNVHRMKAYMENGALVINVPKY
;
A
#
# COMPACT_ATOMS: atom_id res chain seq x y z
N MET A 1 27.20 -19.55 63.94
CA MET A 1 26.24 -20.26 63.05
C MET A 1 25.66 -19.24 62.08
N PRO A 2 25.39 -19.57 60.80
CA PRO A 2 25.89 -20.71 60.02
C PRO A 2 26.32 -20.32 58.58
N PHE A 3 26.80 -21.35 57.89
CA PHE A 3 27.27 -21.44 56.51
C PHE A 3 26.20 -21.04 55.48
N LEU A 4 26.57 -20.22 54.49
CA LEU A 4 25.80 -20.08 53.25
C LEU A 4 26.29 -21.10 52.22
N PRO A 5 25.40 -21.86 51.59
CA PRO A 5 25.75 -22.83 50.57
C PRO A 5 26.15 -22.11 49.28
N SER A 6 27.34 -22.38 48.76
CA SER A 6 27.72 -22.03 47.41
C SER A 6 26.86 -22.86 46.45
N SER A 7 25.79 -22.22 45.95
CA SER A 7 24.89 -22.76 44.94
C SER A 7 25.70 -23.36 43.80
N LEU A 8 25.63 -24.69 43.74
CA LEU A 8 25.95 -25.51 42.58
C LEU A 8 25.35 -24.87 41.33
N PHE A 9 26.22 -24.68 40.33
CA PHE A 9 25.90 -24.68 38.90
C PHE A 9 24.58 -24.00 38.53
N GLY A 10 24.67 -22.69 38.27
CA GLY A 10 23.68 -22.02 37.42
C GLY A 10 23.60 -22.72 36.06
N PRO A 11 22.42 -22.73 35.42
CA PRO A 11 22.19 -23.45 34.18
C PRO A 11 23.15 -22.94 33.09
N GLN A 12 23.94 -23.86 32.54
CA GLN A 12 24.77 -23.60 31.37
C GLN A 12 23.81 -23.52 30.17
N TYR A 13 23.47 -22.30 29.75
CA TYR A 13 22.72 -22.08 28.53
C TYR A 13 23.64 -22.34 27.34
N ASP A 14 23.68 -23.58 26.87
CA ASP A 14 24.17 -23.88 25.53
C ASP A 14 23.23 -23.16 24.55
N HIS A 15 23.68 -22.01 24.05
CA HIS A 15 23.06 -21.34 22.92
C HIS A 15 23.42 -22.12 21.65
N PRO A 16 22.49 -22.85 21.02
CA PRO A 16 22.77 -23.42 19.71
C PRO A 16 22.86 -22.26 18.68
N PRO A 17 23.81 -22.31 17.73
CA PRO A 17 23.89 -21.34 16.65
C PRO A 17 22.67 -21.51 15.74
N HIS A 18 21.67 -20.63 15.90
CA HIS A 18 20.55 -20.52 14.98
C HIS A 18 21.02 -19.88 13.66
N HIS A 19 21.69 -20.68 12.83
CA HIS A 19 21.88 -20.33 11.42
C HIS A 19 20.55 -20.61 10.71
N TYR A 20 19.66 -19.61 10.72
CA TYR A 20 18.41 -19.66 9.95
C TYR A 20 18.74 -19.51 8.45
N ILE A 21 18.99 -20.64 7.79
CA ILE A 21 18.80 -20.73 6.35
C ILE A 21 17.29 -20.68 6.12
N ALA A 22 16.81 -19.54 5.61
CA ALA A 22 15.45 -19.41 5.12
C ALA A 22 15.25 -20.46 4.03
N LYS A 23 14.39 -21.45 4.29
CA LYS A 23 14.02 -22.43 3.26
C LYS A 23 13.31 -21.67 2.14
N PRO A 24 13.66 -21.91 0.86
CA PRO A 24 12.92 -21.33 -0.26
C PRO A 24 11.44 -21.72 -0.12
N PHE A 25 10.57 -20.74 -0.38
CA PHE A 25 9.13 -20.88 -0.26
C PHE A 25 8.69 -22.13 -1.03
N GLN A 26 8.18 -23.13 -0.33
CA GLN A 26 7.56 -24.28 -0.98
C GLN A 26 6.33 -23.77 -1.70
N THR A 27 6.29 -23.95 -3.01
CA THR A 27 5.10 -23.70 -3.84
C THR A 27 4.03 -24.69 -3.40
N HIS A 28 3.23 -24.32 -2.41
CA HIS A 28 2.01 -25.05 -2.13
C HIS A 28 1.09 -24.89 -3.35
N PRO A 29 0.49 -25.99 -3.85
CA PRO A 29 -0.49 -25.91 -4.92
C PRO A 29 -1.60 -24.97 -4.46
N THR A 30 -1.81 -23.90 -5.24
CA THR A 30 -2.92 -22.97 -5.01
C THR A 30 -4.21 -23.77 -4.96
N PRO A 31 -4.97 -23.76 -3.85
CA PRO A 31 -6.29 -24.36 -3.85
C PRO A 31 -7.12 -23.69 -4.96
N PRO A 32 -7.93 -24.44 -5.71
CA PRO A 32 -8.75 -23.91 -6.79
C PRO A 32 -9.98 -23.22 -6.21
N ASN A 33 -9.78 -22.26 -5.32
CA ASN A 33 -10.82 -21.31 -5.00
C ASN A 33 -10.64 -20.16 -5.96
N HIS A 34 -11.50 -20.17 -6.98
CA HIS A 34 -11.83 -19.02 -7.79
C HIS A 34 -12.36 -17.93 -6.84
N TYR A 35 -11.46 -17.19 -6.18
CA TYR A 35 -11.84 -16.01 -5.41
C TYR A 35 -12.22 -14.95 -6.44
N ILE A 36 -13.50 -14.96 -6.81
CA ILE A 36 -14.11 -13.90 -7.60
C ILE A 36 -13.81 -12.61 -6.83
N ALA A 37 -12.97 -11.75 -7.42
CA ALA A 37 -12.85 -10.37 -7.00
C ALA A 37 -14.26 -9.78 -7.08
N LYS A 38 -14.96 -9.71 -5.95
CA LYS A 38 -16.22 -9.00 -5.89
C LYS A 38 -15.86 -7.52 -6.00
N PRO A 39 -16.42 -6.77 -6.97
CA PRO A 39 -16.39 -5.33 -6.89
C PRO A 39 -16.88 -4.94 -5.49
N LEU A 40 -16.12 -4.08 -4.80
CA LEU A 40 -16.48 -3.58 -3.48
C LEU A 40 -17.92 -3.05 -3.52
N GLN A 41 -18.84 -3.74 -2.83
CA GLN A 41 -20.26 -3.34 -2.79
C GLN A 41 -20.46 -2.02 -2.02
N PHE A 42 -19.56 -1.75 -1.08
CA PHE A 42 -19.38 -0.41 -0.51
C PHE A 42 -18.53 0.37 -1.50
N GLY A 43 -19.21 0.92 -2.52
CA GLY A 43 -18.54 1.68 -3.57
C GLY A 43 -17.66 2.76 -2.94
N PRO A 44 -16.35 2.81 -3.23
CA PRO A 44 -15.51 3.90 -2.77
C PRO A 44 -16.11 5.22 -3.24
N THR A 45 -16.16 6.21 -2.36
CA THR A 45 -16.52 7.57 -2.78
C THR A 45 -15.33 8.11 -3.58
N GLN A 46 -15.33 7.92 -4.89
CA GLN A 46 -14.26 8.42 -5.76
C GLN A 46 -14.42 9.93 -5.92
N LYS A 47 -13.55 10.71 -5.27
CA LYS A 47 -13.42 12.15 -5.56
C LYS A 47 -12.20 12.36 -6.44
N THR A 48 -12.41 12.26 -7.74
CA THR A 48 -11.42 12.61 -8.76
C THR A 48 -11.55 14.09 -9.09
N PHE A 49 -10.47 14.87 -8.93
CA PHE A 49 -10.44 16.26 -9.37
C PHE A 49 -9.90 16.33 -10.80
N HIS A 50 -10.73 16.83 -11.72
CA HIS A 50 -10.35 17.07 -13.11
C HIS A 50 -10.06 18.56 -13.29
N LEU A 51 -8.87 18.89 -13.80
CA LEU A 51 -8.58 20.23 -14.31
C LEU A 51 -8.33 20.12 -15.82
N PRO A 52 -9.08 20.84 -16.67
CA PRO A 52 -8.82 20.86 -18.11
C PRO A 52 -7.50 21.59 -18.37
N ILE A 53 -6.55 20.91 -19.01
CA ILE A 53 -5.35 21.56 -19.55
C ILE A 53 -5.64 21.89 -21.01
N SER A 54 -5.81 23.19 -21.29
CA SER A 54 -5.94 23.71 -22.64
C SER A 54 -4.58 23.64 -23.33
N GLY A 55 -4.39 22.69 -24.24
CA GLY A 55 -3.18 22.57 -25.06
C GLY A 55 -2.58 21.17 -25.04
N GLY A 56 -3.05 20.29 -25.92
CA GLY A 56 -2.31 19.17 -26.51
C GLY A 56 -1.78 18.01 -25.63
N THR A 57 -1.55 18.21 -24.34
CA THR A 57 -0.99 17.20 -23.43
C THR A 57 -2.02 16.89 -22.35
N SER A 58 -2.43 15.62 -22.30
CA SER A 58 -3.53 15.12 -21.48
C SER A 58 -3.48 15.68 -20.05
N PRO A 59 -4.61 16.13 -19.45
CA PRO A 59 -4.63 16.33 -18.01
C PRO A 59 -4.10 15.07 -17.32
N ILE A 60 -3.34 15.25 -16.25
CA ILE A 60 -2.87 14.12 -15.42
C ILE A 60 -4.11 13.54 -14.74
N VAL A 61 -4.83 12.67 -15.46
CA VAL A 61 -5.96 11.92 -14.92
C VAL A 61 -5.37 10.70 -14.26
N VAL A 62 -5.26 10.74 -12.93
CA VAL A 62 -5.02 9.53 -12.14
C VAL A 62 -6.38 8.97 -11.78
N ASN A 63 -6.94 8.15 -12.66
CA ASN A 63 -8.08 7.32 -12.29
C ASN A 63 -7.55 6.05 -11.63
N ALA A 64 -7.53 6.03 -10.30
CA ALA A 64 -7.07 4.88 -9.55
C ALA A 64 -8.19 3.85 -9.41
N TYR A 65 -8.11 2.77 -10.19
CA TYR A 65 -8.93 1.58 -9.95
C TYR A 65 -8.36 0.84 -8.73
N VAL A 66 -9.22 0.48 -7.78
CA VAL A 66 -8.81 -0.27 -6.58
C VAL A 66 -9.46 -1.63 -6.54
N GLU A 67 -8.62 -2.65 -6.52
CA GLU A 67 -8.98 -4.04 -6.27
C GLU A 67 -8.87 -4.33 -4.78
N TRP A 68 -9.73 -5.21 -4.28
CA TRP A 68 -9.62 -5.76 -2.94
C TRP A 68 -9.73 -7.28 -3.00
N LYS A 69 -8.90 -7.95 -2.21
CA LYS A 69 -9.00 -9.38 -1.95
C LYS A 69 -8.84 -9.66 -0.47
N GLU A 70 -9.63 -10.60 0.02
CA GLU A 70 -9.47 -11.14 1.36
C GLU A 70 -8.67 -12.43 1.31
N THR A 71 -7.73 -12.57 2.24
CA THR A 71 -6.99 -13.81 2.50
C THR A 71 -7.35 -14.29 3.91
N PRO A 72 -7.01 -15.53 4.32
CA PRO A 72 -7.26 -15.99 5.69
C PRO A 72 -6.70 -15.05 6.76
N THR A 73 -5.56 -14.39 6.51
CA THR A 73 -4.82 -13.61 7.52
C THR A 73 -4.84 -12.10 7.29
N ALA A 74 -5.34 -11.60 6.15
CA ALA A 74 -5.27 -10.18 5.81
C ALA A 74 -6.31 -9.76 4.76
N HIS A 75 -6.63 -8.47 4.76
CA HIS A 75 -7.26 -7.76 3.65
C HIS A 75 -6.19 -7.09 2.82
N VAL A 76 -6.19 -7.32 1.51
CA VAL A 76 -5.19 -6.76 0.59
C VAL A 76 -5.89 -5.88 -0.43
N TYR A 77 -5.51 -4.62 -0.46
CA TYR A 77 -5.98 -3.64 -1.43
C TYR A 77 -4.88 -3.33 -2.43
N LYS A 78 -5.23 -3.24 -3.71
CA LYS A 78 -4.31 -2.87 -4.77
C LYS A 78 -4.90 -1.73 -5.58
N ALA A 79 -4.33 -0.55 -5.45
CA ALA A 79 -4.72 0.63 -6.22
C ALA A 79 -3.76 0.82 -7.40
N HIS A 80 -4.29 0.79 -8.62
CA HIS A 80 -3.49 1.05 -9.82
C HIS A 80 -3.29 2.55 -9.98
N VAL A 81 -2.05 3.01 -9.85
CA VAL A 81 -1.68 4.44 -9.83
C VAL A 81 -0.56 4.71 -10.84
N PRO A 82 -0.78 4.42 -12.13
CA PRO A 82 0.27 4.54 -13.14
C PRO A 82 0.79 5.97 -13.26
N GLY A 83 2.12 6.08 -13.44
CA GLY A 83 2.79 7.37 -13.58
C GLY A 83 3.02 8.15 -12.28
N LEU A 84 2.60 7.61 -11.13
CA LEU A 84 2.95 8.16 -9.82
C LEU A 84 4.12 7.42 -9.17
N ARG A 85 4.98 8.18 -8.49
CA ARG A 85 6.07 7.65 -7.64
C ARG A 85 5.57 7.41 -6.22
N HIS A 86 6.32 6.62 -5.45
CA HIS A 86 5.94 6.30 -4.06
C HIS A 86 5.76 7.55 -3.18
N ASN A 87 6.53 8.62 -3.42
CA ASN A 87 6.44 9.87 -2.67
C ASN A 87 5.31 10.80 -3.15
N GLU A 88 4.63 10.45 -4.24
CA GLU A 88 3.46 11.14 -4.76
C GLU A 88 2.15 10.48 -4.31
N VAL A 89 2.24 9.41 -3.51
CA VAL A 89 1.11 8.63 -3.01
C VAL A 89 1.21 8.48 -1.49
N ARG A 90 0.10 8.71 -0.80
CA ARG A 90 -0.04 8.61 0.65
C ARG A 90 -1.17 7.65 1.00
N VAL A 91 -0.98 6.94 2.10
CA VAL A 91 -1.98 6.05 2.71
C VAL A 91 -2.21 6.52 4.13
N GLU A 92 -3.46 6.78 4.45
CA GLU A 92 -3.90 7.25 5.76
C GLU A 92 -5.08 6.41 6.22
N VAL A 93 -5.30 6.33 7.53
CA VAL A 93 -6.51 5.73 8.10
C VAL A 93 -7.17 6.75 9.00
N GLU A 94 -8.36 7.18 8.61
CA GLU A 94 -9.18 8.15 9.32
C GLU A 94 -10.34 7.45 10.03
N ASN A 95 -10.97 8.10 11.02
CA ASN A 95 -12.16 7.59 11.71
C ASN A 95 -12.03 6.13 12.20
N GLY A 96 -10.81 5.72 12.54
CA GLY A 96 -10.44 4.37 12.99
C GLY A 96 -10.37 3.28 11.90
N ARG A 97 -11.19 3.35 10.84
CA ARG A 97 -11.29 2.29 9.81
C ARG A 97 -11.46 2.80 8.37
N GLU A 98 -11.42 4.10 8.12
CA GLU A 98 -11.52 4.65 6.78
C GLU A 98 -10.13 4.73 6.13
N LEU A 99 -9.81 3.78 5.25
CA LEU A 99 -8.57 3.78 4.47
C LEU A 99 -8.64 4.84 3.37
N CYS A 100 -7.76 5.83 3.45
CA CYS A 100 -7.64 6.93 2.50
C CYS A 100 -6.38 6.74 1.64
N ILE A 101 -6.57 6.62 0.33
CA ILE A 101 -5.48 6.63 -0.66
C ILE A 101 -5.49 7.98 -1.35
N ILE A 102 -4.42 8.73 -1.19
CA ILE A 102 -4.28 10.08 -1.72
C ILE A 102 -3.11 10.08 -2.68
N GLY A 103 -3.29 10.57 -3.90
CA GLY A 103 -2.15 10.82 -4.80
C GLY A 103 -2.17 12.23 -5.34
N GLU A 104 -0.99 12.83 -5.40
CA GLU A 104 -0.77 14.19 -5.86
C GLU A 104 0.43 14.23 -6.80
N LYS A 105 0.27 14.89 -7.95
CA LYS A 105 1.36 15.08 -8.90
C LYS A 105 1.36 16.50 -9.45
N TRP A 106 2.54 17.08 -9.45
CA TRP A 106 2.84 18.36 -10.09
C TRP A 106 3.76 18.10 -11.28
N VAL A 107 3.41 18.65 -12.44
CA VAL A 107 4.25 18.59 -13.63
C VAL A 107 4.37 19.99 -14.19
N GLU A 108 5.60 20.41 -14.42
CA GLU A 108 5.94 21.61 -15.16
C GLU A 108 6.71 21.17 -16.39
N ARG A 109 6.27 21.62 -17.57
CA ARG A 109 6.90 21.30 -18.85
C ARG A 109 7.07 22.56 -19.65
N GLU A 110 8.30 22.90 -19.98
CA GLU A 110 8.62 23.94 -20.95
C GLU A 110 8.79 23.30 -22.33
N THR A 111 8.04 23.77 -23.32
CA THR A 111 8.20 23.39 -24.72
C THR A 111 8.71 24.60 -25.49
N ARG A 112 9.89 24.47 -26.09
CA ARG A 112 10.46 25.49 -26.98
C ARG A 112 10.20 25.12 -28.42
N ASN A 113 9.39 25.91 -29.11
CA ASN A 113 9.20 25.81 -30.55
C ASN A 113 9.72 27.10 -31.22
N GLY A 114 9.96 27.08 -32.53
CA GLY A 114 10.42 28.26 -33.28
C GLY A 114 9.49 29.49 -33.23
N ARG A 115 8.30 29.37 -32.62
CA ARG A 115 7.30 30.42 -32.45
C ARG A 115 7.12 30.89 -31.00
N GLY A 116 7.85 30.32 -30.03
CA GLY A 116 7.75 30.71 -28.62
C GLY A 116 8.05 29.60 -27.63
N GLN A 117 8.12 29.98 -26.36
CA GLN A 117 8.24 29.07 -25.22
C GLN A 117 6.85 28.91 -24.59
N LEU A 118 6.32 27.69 -24.56
CA LEU A 118 5.10 27.36 -23.84
C LEU A 118 5.48 26.67 -22.53
N LEU A 119 5.05 27.24 -21.40
CA LEU A 119 5.18 26.63 -20.09
C LEU A 119 3.85 26.03 -19.66
N GLU A 120 3.76 24.71 -19.63
CA GLU A 120 2.60 23.97 -19.16
C GLU A 120 2.81 23.56 -17.71
N ARG A 121 1.91 23.97 -16.83
CA ARG A 121 1.88 23.55 -15.42
C ARG A 121 0.59 22.80 -15.15
N ALA A 122 0.74 21.56 -14.70
CA ALA A 122 -0.34 20.66 -14.36
C ALA A 122 -0.24 20.26 -12.89
N ARG A 123 -1.34 20.35 -12.16
CA ARG A 123 -1.50 19.70 -10.85
C ARG A 123 -2.68 18.76 -10.91
N GLY A 124 -2.45 17.51 -10.51
CA GLY A 124 -3.50 16.53 -10.28
C GLY A 124 -3.53 16.12 -8.81
N ARG A 125 -4.73 15.92 -8.27
CA ARG A 125 -4.95 15.25 -6.98
C ARG A 125 -6.12 14.29 -7.13
N PHE A 126 -5.98 13.09 -6.59
CA PHE A 126 -7.10 12.16 -6.41
C PHE A 126 -7.13 11.69 -4.96
N ILE A 127 -8.34 11.40 -4.48
CA ILE A 127 -8.57 10.80 -3.16
C ILE A 127 -9.57 9.68 -3.34
N GLN A 128 -9.23 8.52 -2.80
CA GLN A 128 -10.09 7.35 -2.76
C GLN A 128 -10.22 6.89 -1.31
N THR A 129 -11.45 6.76 -0.83
CA THR A 129 -11.71 6.26 0.53
C THR A 129 -12.44 4.93 0.50
N LEU A 130 -12.03 4.02 1.39
CA LEU A 130 -12.55 2.66 1.52
C LEU A 130 -12.75 2.35 3.00
N MET A 131 -13.89 1.76 3.34
CA MET A 131 -14.10 1.29 4.71
C MET A 131 -13.43 -0.07 4.90
N LEU A 132 -12.51 -0.14 5.87
CA LEU A 132 -11.87 -1.39 6.26
C LEU A 132 -12.84 -2.28 7.05
N PRO A 133 -12.82 -3.61 6.84
CA PRO A 133 -13.58 -4.55 7.65
C PRO A 133 -13.23 -4.48 9.14
N GLU A 134 -14.15 -4.91 10.00
CA GLU A 134 -14.02 -4.78 11.47
C GLU A 134 -12.83 -5.55 12.05
N ASN A 135 -12.50 -6.69 11.44
CA ASN A 135 -11.39 -7.53 11.86
C ASN A 135 -10.02 -7.04 11.37
N SER A 136 -9.92 -5.82 10.83
CA SER A 136 -8.68 -5.25 10.30
C SER A 136 -7.77 -4.69 11.41
N ASN A 137 -6.52 -5.15 11.46
CA ASN A 137 -5.48 -4.66 12.35
C ASN A 137 -4.65 -3.56 11.68
N VAL A 138 -5.17 -2.34 11.74
CA VAL A 138 -4.53 -1.14 11.14
C VAL A 138 -3.13 -0.89 11.70
N HIS A 139 -2.89 -1.18 12.97
CA HIS A 139 -1.59 -0.99 13.62
C HIS A 139 -0.46 -1.83 12.99
N ARG A 140 -0.81 -2.91 12.28
CA ARG A 140 0.15 -3.79 11.58
C ARG A 140 0.10 -3.64 10.06
N MET A 141 -0.61 -2.63 9.56
CA MET A 141 -0.72 -2.36 8.12
C MET A 141 0.66 -2.09 7.50
N LYS A 142 0.86 -2.58 6.28
CA LYS A 142 2.04 -2.28 5.46
C LYS A 142 1.59 -1.85 4.07
N ALA A 143 2.29 -0.89 3.48
CA ALA A 143 2.05 -0.44 2.12
C ALA A 143 3.36 -0.36 1.34
N TYR A 144 3.32 -0.69 0.06
CA TYR A 144 4.47 -0.57 -0.85
C TYR A 144 4.01 -0.35 -2.29
N MET A 145 4.91 0.17 -3.13
CA MET A 145 4.67 0.34 -4.55
C MET A 145 5.29 -0.81 -5.34
N GLU A 146 4.55 -1.36 -6.29
CA GLU A 146 5.01 -2.44 -7.18
C GLU A 146 4.32 -2.32 -8.53
N ASN A 147 5.09 -2.28 -9.62
CA ASN A 147 4.59 -2.28 -11.00
C ASN A 147 3.51 -1.21 -11.30
N GLY A 148 3.71 0.01 -10.78
CA GLY A 148 2.76 1.12 -10.95
C GLY A 148 1.48 1.00 -10.13
N ALA A 149 1.42 0.07 -9.17
CA ALA A 149 0.32 -0.08 -8.23
C ALA A 149 0.82 0.10 -6.79
N LEU A 150 -0.05 0.71 -5.98
CA LEU A 150 0.07 0.73 -4.54
C LEU A 150 -0.59 -0.52 -3.98
N VAL A 151 0.16 -1.31 -3.22
CA VAL A 151 -0.33 -2.50 -2.53
C VAL A 151 -0.38 -2.21 -1.04
N ILE A 152 -1.54 -2.39 -0.42
CA ILE A 152 -1.78 -2.19 1.00
C ILE A 152 -2.23 -3.52 1.59
N ASN A 153 -1.44 -4.02 2.53
CA ASN A 153 -1.76 -5.24 3.29
C ASN A 153 -2.18 -4.83 4.70
N VAL A 154 -3.42 -5.17 5.05
CA VAL A 154 -3.99 -4.94 6.38
C VAL A 154 -4.24 -6.31 7.03
N PRO A 155 -3.36 -6.76 7.94
CA PRO A 155 -3.54 -8.02 8.64
C PRO A 155 -4.86 -8.05 9.42
N LYS A 156 -5.37 -9.24 9.68
CA LYS A 156 -6.49 -9.45 10.61
C LYS A 156 -5.97 -9.61 12.05
N TYR A 157 -6.85 -9.44 13.03
CA TYR A 157 -6.57 -9.85 14.42
C TYR A 157 -6.50 -11.36 14.56
#